data_AF-A0A7W2N3D3-F1
#
_entry.id   AF-A0A7W2N3D3-F1
#
_cell.length_a   1.000
_cell.length_b   1.000
_cell.length_c   1.000
_cell.angle_alpha   90.00
_cell.angle_beta   90.00
_cell.angle_gamma   90.00
#
_symmetry.space_group_name_H-M   'P 1'
#
loop_
_entity.id
_entity.type
_entity.pdbx_description
1 polymer ?
#
loop_
_entity_poly.entity_id
_entity_poly.type
_entity_poly.pdbx_seq_one_letter_code
_entity_poly.pdbx_strand_id
1 'polypeptide(L)'
;MSYFIIAAQGTELVKYHLAFNITAFKNEHVAFSGALGKHPYDTNKVVLIAEPYAKNTQYYEFNSADIGLIEKLPNLINSHGEDAVMVLLWIKKGCVAISSSVVFV
;
A
#
# COMPACT_ATOMS: atom_id res chain seq x y z
N MET A 1 9.18 15.68 5.53
CA MET A 1 9.30 14.36 4.87
C MET A 1 9.44 14.59 3.38
N SER A 2 10.55 14.20 2.78
CA SER A 2 10.79 14.26 1.33
C SER A 2 10.51 12.89 0.72
N TYR A 3 9.76 12.86 -0.37
CA TYR A 3 9.51 11.64 -1.15
C TYR A 3 10.48 11.59 -2.33
N PHE A 4 11.12 10.45 -2.55
CA PHE A 4 12.01 10.22 -3.69
C PHE A 4 11.37 9.17 -4.61
N ILE A 5 11.22 9.50 -5.89
CA ILE A 5 10.82 8.57 -6.94
C ILE A 5 12.07 8.24 -7.76
N ILE A 6 12.39 6.95 -7.89
CA ILE A 6 13.49 6.47 -8.73
C ILE A 6 12.92 6.22 -10.12
N ALA A 7 13.25 7.09 -11.08
CA ALA A 7 13.08 6.80 -12.50
C ALA A 7 14.39 6.20 -13.04
N ALA A 8 14.25 5.21 -13.92
CA ALA A 8 15.33 4.41 -14.47
C ALA A 8 16.33 5.24 -15.33
N GLN A 9 17.61 4.86 -15.20
CA GLN A 9 18.76 5.18 -16.06
C GLN A 9 19.12 6.67 -16.24
N GLY A 10 19.87 7.19 -15.27
CA GLY A 10 20.69 8.40 -15.40
C GLY A 10 21.34 8.72 -14.07
N THR A 11 22.66 8.59 -13.95
CA THR A 11 23.46 8.83 -12.73
C THR A 11 23.66 10.31 -12.42
N GLU A 12 22.71 11.17 -12.78
CA GLU A 12 22.68 12.57 -12.39
C GLU A 12 21.49 12.79 -11.46
N LEU A 13 21.77 13.22 -10.23
CA LEU A 13 20.75 13.67 -9.28
C LEU A 13 20.20 15.01 -9.76
N VAL A 14 19.38 14.98 -10.81
CA VAL A 14 18.57 16.12 -11.21
C VAL A 14 17.50 16.30 -10.13
N LYS A 15 17.52 17.45 -9.46
CA LYS A 15 16.47 17.84 -8.51
C LYS A 15 15.19 18.08 -9.29
N TYR A 16 14.41 17.03 -9.51
CA TYR A 16 13.07 17.13 -10.08
C TYR A 16 12.20 17.96 -9.13
N HIS A 17 11.99 19.23 -9.48
CA HIS A 17 10.90 20.03 -8.93
C HIS A 17 9.60 19.61 -9.62
N LEU A 18 9.14 18.39 -9.33
CA LEU A 18 7.72 18.12 -9.49
C LEU A 18 7.04 18.93 -8.40
N ALA A 19 6.18 19.88 -8.76
CA ALA A 19 5.31 20.56 -7.79
C ALA A 19 4.24 19.56 -7.31
N PHE A 20 4.67 18.49 -6.65
CA PHE A 20 3.78 17.51 -6.04
C PHE A 20 3.21 18.15 -4.78
N ASN A 21 1.99 18.67 -4.91
CA ASN A 21 1.27 19.22 -3.78
C ASN A 21 0.78 18.05 -2.91
N ILE A 22 1.62 17.66 -1.96
CA ILE A 22 1.33 16.59 -1.01
C ILE A 22 0.03 16.84 -0.23
N THR A 23 -0.29 18.10 0.06
CA THR A 23 -1.51 18.45 0.79
C THR A 23 -2.75 18.19 -0.06
N ALA A 24 -2.73 18.60 -1.33
CA ALA A 24 -3.81 18.30 -2.28
C ALA A 24 -3.96 16.78 -2.48
N PHE A 25 -2.84 16.07 -2.67
CA PHE A 25 -2.85 14.61 -2.81
C PHE A 25 -3.48 13.92 -1.61
N LYS A 26 -3.07 14.26 -0.38
CA LYS A 26 -3.64 13.70 0.86
C LYS A 26 -5.11 14.05 1.04
N ASN A 27 -5.56 15.19 0.51
CA ASN A 27 -6.98 15.55 0.55
C ASN A 27 -7.82 14.69 -0.41
N GLU A 28 -7.21 14.13 -1.45
CA GLU A 28 -7.89 13.29 -2.45
C GLU A 28 -7.71 11.78 -2.22
N HIS A 29 -6.86 11.37 -1.27
CA HIS A 29 -6.54 9.96 -1.02
C HIS A 29 -6.75 9.57 0.44
N VAL A 30 -6.93 8.27 0.68
CA VAL A 30 -6.99 7.65 2.01
C VAL A 30 -5.87 6.63 2.11
N ALA A 31 -5.15 6.64 3.24
CA ALA A 31 -4.04 5.74 3.48
C ALA A 31 -4.50 4.47 4.19
N PHE A 32 -4.03 3.31 3.71
CA PHE A 32 -4.23 1.99 4.31
C PHE A 32 -2.89 1.31 4.52
N SER A 33 -2.62 0.83 5.73
CA SER A 33 -1.37 0.13 6.08
C SER A 33 -1.60 -1.36 6.18
N GLY A 34 -0.65 -2.16 5.70
CA GLY A 34 -0.73 -3.61 5.78
C GLY A 34 0.37 -4.31 4.97
N ALA A 35 0.37 -5.64 4.99
CA ALA A 35 1.20 -6.44 4.12
C ALA A 35 0.57 -6.54 2.72
N LEU A 36 1.37 -6.33 1.68
CA LEU A 36 0.89 -6.38 0.30
C LEU A 36 0.90 -7.82 -0.22
N GLY A 37 -0.28 -8.32 -0.58
CA GLY A 37 -0.50 -9.61 -1.23
C GLY A 37 -0.95 -9.46 -2.68
N LYS A 38 -0.69 -10.49 -3.49
CA LYS A 38 -1.27 -10.60 -4.84
C LYS A 38 -2.63 -11.30 -4.75
N HIS A 39 -3.62 -10.81 -5.50
CA HIS A 39 -4.88 -11.51 -5.61
C HIS A 39 -4.68 -12.81 -6.41
N PRO A 40 -5.22 -13.96 -5.98
CA PRO A 40 -4.90 -15.27 -6.55
C PRO A 40 -5.39 -15.47 -8.00
N TYR A 41 -6.45 -14.76 -8.41
CA TYR A 41 -7.13 -15.00 -9.70
C TYR A 41 -7.34 -13.75 -10.56
N ASP A 42 -7.06 -12.56 -10.02
CA ASP A 42 -7.38 -11.28 -10.67
C ASP A 42 -6.14 -10.39 -10.60
N THR A 43 -5.43 -10.27 -11.71
CA THR A 43 -4.20 -9.49 -11.79
C THR A 43 -4.43 -7.99 -11.65
N ASN A 44 -5.67 -7.52 -11.79
CA ASN A 44 -6.01 -6.11 -11.65
C ASN A 44 -6.31 -5.73 -10.20
N LYS A 45 -6.34 -6.70 -9.28
CA LYS A 45 -6.56 -6.46 -7.86
C LYS A 45 -5.32 -6.70 -7.04
N VAL A 46 -5.22 -5.92 -5.97
CA VAL A 46 -4.25 -6.15 -4.89
C VAL A 46 -4.99 -6.49 -3.62
N VAL A 47 -4.37 -7.33 -2.79
CA VAL A 47 -4.87 -7.66 -1.45
C VAL A 47 -3.97 -6.98 -0.43
N LEU A 48 -4.56 -6.27 0.52
CA LEU A 48 -3.84 -5.71 1.67
C LEU A 48 -4.28 -6.45 2.93
N ILE A 49 -3.33 -7.03 3.64
CA ILE A 49 -3.53 -7.74 4.90
C ILE A 49 -3.17 -6.78 6.04
N ALA A 50 -4.16 -6.28 6.77
CA ALA A 50 -3.93 -5.20 7.75
C ALA A 50 -2.90 -5.58 8.83
N GLU A 51 -3.07 -6.78 9.40
CA GLU A 51 -2.17 -7.33 10.42
C GLU A 51 -1.82 -8.79 10.06
N PRO A 52 -0.70 -9.05 9.36
CA PRO A 52 -0.42 -10.36 8.77
C PRO A 52 -0.25 -11.51 9.78
N TYR A 53 0.07 -11.20 11.04
CA TYR A 53 0.27 -12.20 12.10
C TYR A 53 -0.85 -12.26 13.13
N ALA A 54 -1.91 -11.46 12.95
CA ALA A 54 -3.07 -11.48 13.83
C ALA A 54 -4.05 -12.58 13.40
N LYS A 55 -4.62 -13.30 14.38
CA LYS A 55 -5.59 -14.38 14.10
C LYS A 55 -6.87 -13.88 13.43
N ASN A 56 -7.28 -12.63 13.71
CA ASN A 56 -8.51 -12.03 13.19
C ASN A 56 -8.18 -10.83 12.30
N THR A 57 -7.32 -11.05 11.30
CA THR A 57 -6.90 -9.98 10.40
C THR A 57 -8.00 -9.60 9.41
N GLN A 58 -7.95 -8.35 8.97
CA GLN A 58 -8.79 -7.83 7.91
C GLN A 58 -8.05 -7.84 6.58
N TYR A 59 -8.76 -8.24 5.55
CA TYR A 59 -8.28 -8.25 4.18
C TYR A 59 -9.03 -7.16 3.41
N TYR A 60 -8.28 -6.36 2.67
CA TYR A 60 -8.84 -5.37 1.76
C TYR A 60 -8.45 -5.72 0.33
N GLU A 61 -9.43 -5.79 -0.56
CA GLU A 61 -9.17 -5.85 -2.00
C GLU A 61 -9.38 -4.47 -2.62
N PHE A 62 -8.36 -4.01 -3.34
CA PHE A 62 -8.41 -2.77 -4.11
C PHE A 62 -8.18 -3.07 -5.57
N ASN A 63 -8.83 -2.31 -6.46
CA ASN A 63 -8.41 -2.26 -7.85
C ASN A 63 -7.06 -1.53 -7.93
N SER A 64 -6.10 -2.12 -8.62
CA SER A 64 -4.76 -1.54 -8.84
C SER A 64 -4.81 -0.17 -9.52
N ALA A 65 -5.83 0.09 -10.34
CA ALA A 65 -6.04 1.39 -11.01
C ALA A 65 -6.43 2.53 -10.05
N ASP A 66 -6.92 2.20 -8.84
CA ASP A 66 -7.34 3.18 -7.83
C ASP A 66 -6.20 3.56 -6.87
N ILE A 67 -5.03 2.92 -6.99
CA ILE A 67 -3.85 3.17 -6.16
C ILE A 67 -3.10 4.37 -6.71
N GLY A 68 -3.06 5.48 -5.96
CA GLY A 68 -2.33 6.69 -6.34
C GLY A 68 -0.84 6.62 -5.98
N LEU A 69 -0.51 6.02 -4.83
CA LEU A 69 0.86 5.89 -4.36
C LEU A 69 1.02 4.66 -3.45
N ILE A 70 2.19 4.03 -3.52
CA ILE A 70 2.61 2.96 -2.59
C ILE A 70 3.87 3.44 -1.89
N GLU A 71 3.85 3.50 -0.57
CA GLU A 71 5.04 3.74 0.24
C GLU A 71 5.49 2.43 0.88
N LYS A 72 6.77 2.09 0.78
CA LYS A 72 7.34 0.95 1.52
C LYS A 72 7.52 1.35 2.98
N LEU A 73 6.99 0.53 3.89
CA LEU A 73 7.19 0.67 5.33
C LEU A 73 8.29 -0.30 5.81
N PRO A 74 8.80 -0.14 7.05
CA PRO A 74 9.64 -1.17 7.67
C PRO A 74 8.93 -2.52 7.68
N ASN A 75 9.67 -3.59 7.38
CA ASN A 75 9.13 -4.96 7.44
C ASN A 75 8.71 -5.30 8.87
N LEU A 76 7.62 -6.06 9.02
CA LEU A 76 7.18 -6.58 10.30
C LEU A 76 7.77 -7.98 10.50
N ILE A 77 8.51 -8.17 11.59
CA ILE A 77 9.11 -9.46 11.95
C ILE A 77 8.37 -10.01 13.17
N ASN A 78 7.91 -11.26 13.11
CA ASN A 78 7.24 -11.91 14.23
C ASN A 78 8.23 -12.67 15.15
N SER A 79 7.72 -13.24 16.25
CA SER A 79 8.51 -13.99 17.22
C SER A 79 9.17 -15.27 16.67
N HIS A 80 8.71 -15.77 15.51
CA HIS A 80 9.28 -16.93 14.82
C HIS A 80 10.34 -16.55 13.78
N GLY A 81 10.60 -15.24 13.60
CA GLY A 81 11.56 -14.73 12.63
C GLY A 81 11.00 -14.60 11.21
N GLU A 82 9.69 -14.74 11.01
CA GLU A 82 9.05 -14.54 9.70
C GLU A 82 8.94 -13.04 9.41
N ASP A 83 9.22 -12.63 8.17
CA ASP A 83 9.15 -11.25 7.72
C ASP A 83 7.96 -10.99 6.79
N ALA A 84 7.27 -9.88 7.03
CA ALA A 84 6.18 -9.40 6.19
C ALA A 84 6.54 -8.03 5.63
N VAL A 85 6.47 -7.89 4.30
CA VAL A 85 6.68 -6.61 3.62
C VAL A 85 5.46 -5.73 3.82
N MET A 86 5.62 -4.70 4.63
CA MET A 86 4.56 -3.73 4.93
C MET A 86 4.60 -2.56 3.96
N VAL A 87 3.42 -2.05 3.60
CA VAL A 87 3.25 -0.88 2.74
C VAL A 87 2.19 0.05 3.29
N LEU A 88 2.24 1.32 2.89
CA LEU A 88 1.17 2.29 2.99
C LEU A 88 0.61 2.53 1.59
N LEU A 89 -0.62 2.07 1.34
CA LEU A 89 -1.34 2.30 0.09
C LEU A 89 -2.17 3.59 0.21
N TRP A 90 -1.97 4.51 -0.72
CA TRP A 90 -2.82 5.69 -0.88
C TRP A 90 -3.85 5.41 -1.97
N ILE A 91 -5.09 5.22 -1.56
CA ILE A 91 -6.22 4.91 -2.44
C ILE A 91 -7.00 6.18 -2.71
N LYS A 92 -7.39 6.42 -3.96
CA LYS A 92 -8.20 7.57 -4.34
C LYS A 92 -9.55 7.55 -3.62
N LYS A 93 -9.97 8.70 -3.09
CA LYS A 93 -11.27 8.87 -2.42
C LYS A 93 -12.42 8.64 -3.41
N GLY A 94 -13.48 7.99 -2.93
CA GLY A 94 -14.67 7.67 -3.72
C GLY A 94 -14.59 6.34 -4.48
N CYS A 95 -13.43 5.67 -4.50
CA CYS A 95 -13.30 4.33 -5.06
C CYS A 95 -13.90 3.26 -4.12
N VAL A 96 -14.23 2.11 -4.69
CA VAL A 96 -14.84 0.98 -3.97
C VAL A 96 -13.77 -0.07 -3.69
N ALA A 97 -13.77 -0.58 -2.46
CA ALA A 97 -12.94 -1.68 -2.03
C ALA A 97 -13.81 -2.76 -1.37
N ILE A 98 -13.32 -3.99 -1.37
CA ILE A 98 -13.94 -5.09 -0.62
C ILE A 98 -13.17 -5.26 0.69
N SER A 99 -13.88 -5.34 1.81
CA SER A 99 -13.30 -5.68 3.11
C SER A 99 -13.83 -7.04 3.54
N SER A 100 -12.95 -7.91 4.01
CA SER A 100 -13.28 -9.24 4.53
C SER A 100 -12.60 -9.46 5.86
N SER A 101 -13.32 -10.04 6.81
CA SER A 101 -12.81 -10.44 8.11
C SER A 101 -13.11 -11.91 8.36
N VAL A 102 -12.20 -12.59 9.05
CA VAL A 102 -12.43 -13.96 9.49
C VAL A 102 -13.36 -13.91 10.70
N VAL A 103 -14.48 -14.62 10.63
CA VAL A 103 -15.33 -14.93 11.78
C VAL A 103 -15.21 -16.43 12.02
N PHE A 104 -14.64 -16.82 13.15
CA PHE A 104 -14.69 -18.21 13.59
C PHE A 104 -16.06 -18.45 14.22
N VAL A 105 -16.83 -19.39 13.65
CA VAL A 105 -18.10 -19.91 14.19
C VAL A 105 -17.84 -21.27 14.82
#